data_AF-Q1ICI9-F1
#
_entry.id   AF-Q1ICI9-F1
#
_cell.length_a   1.000
_cell.length_b   1.000
_cell.length_c   1.000
_cell.angle_alpha   90.00
_cell.angle_beta   90.00
_cell.angle_gamma   90.00
#
_symmetry.space_group_name_H-M   'P 1'
#
loop_
_entity.id
_entity.type
_entity.pdbx_description
1 polymer ?
#
loop_
_entity_poly.entity_id
_entity_poly.type
_entity_poly.pdbx_seq_one_letter_code
_entity_poly.pdbx_strand_id
1 'polypeptide(L)'
;MARSKITSESRTKAIQMRTEGHTYAEIVLALSDDGITLNWCKKNLSSIAVYDTHYFLMEELTPLTLRPEGISRLEFRTKIKTAYGIPLGDMIPEAIEKKTKRALPEGGFVRPDWMEPEAARSSQTAIVEAASLLRDRLDELHGEICALHPNASSWHVRDAILSMVTGSHPAGPIVQGQQMLDAVKKMEERVPQRSQAEAPAPKADHEYDSLCF
;
A
#
# COMPACT_ATOMS: atom_id res chain seq x y z
N MET A 1 -34.36 34.62 -10.55
CA MET A 1 -34.40 33.14 -10.55
C MET A 1 -33.64 32.64 -11.76
N ALA A 2 -32.40 32.15 -11.59
CA ALA A 2 -31.59 31.65 -12.69
C ALA A 2 -32.10 30.27 -13.11
N ARG A 3 -32.67 30.16 -14.32
CA ARG A 3 -33.06 28.87 -14.89
C ARG A 3 -31.82 28.00 -15.02
N SER A 4 -31.90 26.76 -14.54
CA SER A 4 -30.93 25.71 -14.83
C SER A 4 -30.68 25.70 -16.34
N LYS A 5 -29.46 26.02 -16.78
CA LYS A 5 -29.07 25.97 -18.21
C LYS A 5 -29.12 24.53 -18.76
N ILE A 6 -29.12 23.55 -17.88
CA ILE A 6 -29.10 22.13 -18.22
C ILE A 6 -30.53 21.61 -18.25
N THR A 7 -30.92 21.02 -19.38
CA THR A 7 -32.25 20.42 -19.56
C THR A 7 -32.31 19.05 -18.86
N SER A 8 -33.53 18.57 -18.58
CA SER A 8 -33.74 17.21 -18.06
C SER A 8 -33.25 16.14 -19.03
N GLU A 9 -33.39 16.35 -20.33
CA GLU A 9 -32.97 15.41 -21.37
C GLU A 9 -31.44 15.27 -21.41
N SER A 10 -30.71 16.40 -21.40
CA SER A 10 -29.25 16.41 -21.36
C SER A 10 -28.72 15.75 -20.09
N ARG A 11 -29.42 15.93 -18.96
CA ARG A 11 -29.08 15.24 -17.70
C ARG A 11 -29.25 13.73 -17.83
N THR A 12 -30.38 13.25 -18.37
CA THR A 12 -30.63 11.82 -18.55
C THR A 12 -29.63 11.21 -19.53
N LYS A 13 -29.31 11.91 -20.62
CA LYS A 13 -28.32 11.48 -21.60
C LYS A 13 -26.91 11.41 -21.00
N ALA A 14 -26.52 12.39 -20.18
CA ALA A 14 -25.24 12.37 -19.47
C ALA A 14 -25.13 11.21 -18.47
N ILE A 15 -26.23 10.89 -17.78
CA ILE A 15 -26.32 9.72 -16.90
C ILE A 15 -26.13 8.44 -17.73
N GLN A 16 -26.89 8.29 -18.82
CA GLN A 16 -26.81 7.12 -19.70
C GLN A 16 -25.39 6.91 -20.25
N MET A 17 -24.77 7.97 -20.78
CA MET A 17 -23.39 7.91 -21.29
C MET A 17 -22.40 7.52 -20.19
N ARG A 18 -22.58 8.03 -18.96
CA ARG A 18 -21.71 7.66 -17.84
C ARG A 18 -21.84 6.18 -17.51
N THR A 19 -23.07 5.70 -17.46
CA THR A 19 -23.42 4.30 -17.22
C THR A 19 -22.78 3.37 -18.26
N GLU A 20 -22.74 3.81 -19.52
CA GLU A 20 -22.15 3.09 -20.66
C GLU A 20 -20.61 3.07 -20.69
N GLY A 21 -19.92 3.77 -19.79
CA GLY A 21 -18.45 3.77 -19.76
C GLY A 21 -17.77 5.10 -20.09
N HIS A 22 -18.51 6.09 -20.60
CA HIS A 22 -17.89 7.31 -21.11
C HIS A 22 -17.19 8.13 -20.02
N THR A 23 -16.06 8.74 -20.40
CA THR A 23 -15.30 9.62 -19.52
C THR A 23 -16.01 10.97 -19.37
N TYR A 24 -15.73 11.72 -18.30
CA TYR A 24 -16.30 13.06 -18.13
C TYR A 24 -15.93 13.99 -19.28
N ALA A 25 -14.74 13.83 -19.88
CA ALA A 25 -14.32 14.62 -21.03
C ALA A 25 -15.19 14.31 -22.26
N GLU A 26 -15.45 13.04 -22.55
CA GLU A 26 -16.33 12.62 -23.65
C GLU A 26 -17.77 13.09 -23.46
N ILE A 27 -18.31 13.00 -22.24
CA ILE A 27 -19.67 13.46 -21.93
C ILE A 27 -19.79 14.97 -22.13
N VAL A 28 -18.79 15.74 -21.70
CA VAL A 28 -18.75 17.19 -21.89
C VAL A 28 -18.62 17.54 -23.38
N LEU A 29 -17.80 16.81 -24.14
CA LEU A 29 -17.67 17.01 -25.58
C LEU A 29 -18.98 16.70 -26.31
N ALA A 30 -19.70 15.65 -25.91
CA ALA A 30 -20.95 15.25 -26.54
C ALA A 30 -22.16 16.14 -26.18
N LEU A 31 -22.10 16.86 -25.06
CA LEU A 31 -23.19 17.67 -24.51
C LEU A 31 -22.76 19.12 -24.21
N SER A 32 -21.78 19.62 -24.96
CA SER A 32 -21.19 20.96 -24.74
C SER A 32 -22.21 22.08 -24.88
N ASP A 33 -23.16 21.92 -25.80
CA ASP A 33 -24.16 22.93 -26.13
C ASP A 33 -25.26 23.05 -25.06
N ASP A 34 -25.38 22.03 -24.20
CA ASP A 34 -26.38 21.93 -23.14
C ASP A 34 -25.88 22.46 -21.78
N GLY A 35 -24.72 23.12 -21.76
CA GLY A 35 -24.12 23.68 -20.55
C GLY A 35 -23.57 22.64 -19.57
N ILE A 36 -23.35 21.40 -20.02
CA ILE A 36 -22.68 20.36 -19.22
C ILE A 36 -21.18 20.65 -19.20
N THR A 37 -20.64 20.75 -17.99
CA THR A 37 -19.22 21.03 -17.74
C THR A 37 -18.59 19.93 -16.91
N LEU A 38 -17.26 19.86 -16.92
CA LEU A 38 -16.49 18.90 -16.12
C LEU A 38 -16.86 18.96 -14.62
N ASN A 39 -17.04 20.16 -14.08
CA ASN A 39 -17.45 20.36 -12.68
C ASN A 39 -18.85 19.84 -12.42
N TRP A 40 -19.77 20.01 -13.38
CA TRP A 40 -21.11 19.45 -13.27
C TRP A 40 -21.07 17.92 -13.29
N CYS A 41 -20.31 17.32 -14.21
CA CYS A 41 -20.14 15.85 -14.27
C CYS A 41 -19.58 15.30 -12.96
N LYS A 42 -18.52 15.90 -12.41
CA LYS A 42 -17.93 15.46 -11.12
C LYS A 42 -18.92 15.54 -9.96
N LYS A 43 -19.81 16.53 -9.95
CA LYS A 43 -20.79 16.72 -8.86
C LYS A 43 -22.00 15.78 -8.97
N ASN A 44 -22.44 15.47 -10.19
CA ASN A 44 -23.72 14.78 -10.42
C ASN A 44 -23.57 13.34 -10.91
N LEU A 45 -22.43 12.98 -11.50
CA LEU A 45 -22.19 11.67 -12.10
C LEU A 45 -21.16 10.84 -11.33
N SER A 46 -20.65 11.32 -10.20
CA SER A 46 -19.62 10.65 -9.39
C SER A 46 -20.12 9.38 -8.71
N SER A 47 -21.40 9.33 -8.35
CA SER A 47 -22.04 8.17 -7.72
C SER A 47 -22.66 7.20 -8.73
N ILE A 48 -22.55 7.47 -10.03
CA ILE A 48 -23.14 6.63 -11.07
C ILE A 48 -22.19 5.46 -11.34
N ALA A 49 -22.73 4.25 -11.27
CA ALA A 49 -22.02 3.04 -11.63
C ALA A 49 -21.65 3.07 -13.12
N VAL A 50 -20.42 2.69 -13.42
CA VAL A 50 -19.90 2.63 -14.79
C VAL A 50 -19.76 1.16 -15.13
N TYR A 51 -20.50 0.68 -16.13
CA TYR A 51 -20.45 -0.72 -16.56
C TYR A 51 -19.29 -0.95 -17.54
N ASP A 52 -18.06 -0.73 -17.07
CA ASP A 52 -16.84 -0.99 -17.85
C ASP A 52 -16.30 -2.42 -17.62
N THR A 53 -15.23 -2.77 -18.33
CA THR A 53 -14.51 -4.05 -18.14
C THR A 53 -14.13 -4.29 -16.67
N HIS A 54 -13.78 -3.22 -15.94
CA HIS A 54 -13.39 -3.35 -14.55
C HIS A 54 -14.58 -3.67 -13.65
N TYR A 55 -15.74 -3.07 -13.90
CA TYR A 55 -16.97 -3.36 -13.18
C TYR A 55 -17.33 -4.84 -13.26
N PHE A 56 -17.37 -5.40 -14.47
CA PHE A 56 -17.69 -6.82 -14.66
C PHE A 56 -16.65 -7.75 -14.05
N LEU A 57 -15.36 -7.39 -14.12
CA LEU A 57 -14.31 -8.11 -13.42
C LEU A 57 -14.53 -8.09 -11.90
N MET A 58 -14.94 -6.95 -11.33
CA MET A 58 -15.21 -6.85 -9.90
C MET A 58 -16.46 -7.62 -9.48
N GLU A 59 -17.51 -7.66 -10.30
CA GLU A 59 -18.67 -8.53 -10.07
C GLU A 59 -18.27 -10.00 -10.01
N GLU A 60 -17.33 -10.43 -10.85
CA GLU A 60 -16.83 -11.80 -10.85
C GLU A 60 -15.91 -12.09 -9.65
N LEU A 61 -15.02 -11.15 -9.30
CA LEU A 61 -14.02 -11.34 -8.23
C LEU A 61 -14.61 -11.24 -6.83
N THR A 62 -15.58 -10.35 -6.62
CA THR A 62 -16.21 -10.10 -5.31
C THR A 62 -16.66 -11.39 -4.62
N PRO A 63 -17.51 -12.25 -5.21
CA PRO A 63 -17.96 -13.48 -4.55
C PRO A 63 -16.82 -14.47 -4.30
N LEU A 64 -15.77 -14.49 -5.13
CA LEU A 64 -14.62 -15.37 -4.95
C LEU A 64 -13.77 -14.95 -3.75
N THR A 65 -13.53 -13.64 -3.63
CA THR A 65 -12.67 -13.08 -2.58
C THR A 65 -13.33 -13.13 -1.20
N LEU A 66 -14.66 -13.15 -1.14
CA LEU A 66 -15.44 -13.23 0.10
C LEU A 66 -15.57 -14.66 0.64
N ARG A 67 -15.16 -15.69 -0.11
CA ARG A 67 -15.20 -17.08 0.36
C ARG A 67 -14.33 -17.26 1.61
N PRO A 68 -14.61 -18.25 2.47
CA PRO A 68 -13.77 -18.57 3.62
C PRO A 68 -12.29 -18.77 3.24
N GLU A 69 -12.03 -19.48 2.15
CA GLU A 69 -10.70 -19.75 1.60
C GLU A 69 -10.08 -18.56 0.85
N GLY A 70 -10.88 -17.56 0.50
CA GLY A 70 -10.52 -16.47 -0.41
C GLY A 70 -10.21 -16.94 -1.83
N ILE A 71 -9.71 -16.03 -2.66
CA ILE A 71 -9.24 -16.36 -4.01
C ILE A 71 -7.73 -16.57 -4.00
N SER A 72 -7.22 -17.59 -4.70
CA SER A 72 -5.76 -17.74 -4.86
C SER A 72 -5.18 -16.59 -5.70
N ARG A 73 -3.93 -16.20 -5.44
CA ARG A 73 -3.27 -15.14 -6.21
C ARG A 73 -3.18 -15.50 -7.69
N LEU A 74 -2.94 -16.76 -8.03
CA LEU A 74 -2.89 -17.22 -9.41
C LEU A 74 -4.26 -17.11 -10.12
N GLU A 75 -5.34 -17.52 -9.47
CA GLU A 75 -6.70 -17.40 -10.01
C GLU A 75 -7.10 -15.92 -10.16
N PHE A 76 -6.83 -15.10 -9.15
CA PHE A 76 -7.06 -13.65 -9.19
C PHE A 76 -6.37 -12.99 -10.39
N ARG A 77 -5.09 -13.32 -10.62
CA ARG A 77 -4.33 -12.82 -11.78
C ARG A 77 -4.91 -13.32 -13.09
N THR A 78 -5.34 -14.57 -13.13
CA THR A 78 -5.94 -15.18 -14.33
C THR A 78 -7.22 -14.45 -14.71
N LYS A 79 -8.11 -14.14 -13.76
CA LYS A 79 -9.34 -13.38 -14.00
C LYS A 79 -9.07 -11.98 -14.53
N ILE A 80 -8.09 -11.27 -13.96
CA ILE A 80 -7.65 -9.96 -14.48
C ILE A 80 -7.17 -10.10 -15.93
N LYS A 81 -6.32 -11.08 -16.21
CA LYS A 81 -5.80 -11.31 -17.56
C LYS A 81 -6.91 -11.57 -18.57
N THR A 82 -7.84 -12.45 -18.24
CA THR A 82 -9.00 -12.75 -19.09
C THR A 82 -9.84 -11.52 -19.35
N ALA A 83 -10.17 -10.73 -18.33
CA ALA A 83 -11.01 -9.54 -18.48
C ALA A 83 -10.36 -8.45 -19.36
N TYR A 84 -9.05 -8.26 -19.23
CA TYR A 84 -8.31 -7.25 -20.00
C TYR A 84 -7.68 -7.79 -21.30
N GLY A 85 -7.93 -9.05 -21.66
CA GLY A 85 -7.35 -9.67 -22.86
C GLY A 85 -5.83 -9.80 -22.83
N ILE A 86 -5.22 -9.89 -21.63
CA ILE A 86 -3.77 -9.99 -21.45
C ILE A 86 -3.35 -11.46 -21.60
N PRO A 87 -2.35 -11.78 -22.45
CA PRO A 87 -1.82 -13.14 -22.58
C PRO A 87 -1.29 -13.73 -21.25
N LEU A 88 -1.37 -15.06 -21.12
CA LEU A 88 -0.92 -15.76 -19.90
C LEU A 88 0.58 -15.60 -19.60
N GLY A 89 1.42 -15.32 -20.60
CA GLY A 89 2.85 -15.02 -20.43
C GLY A 89 3.16 -13.59 -20.01
N ASP A 90 2.25 -12.65 -20.24
CA ASP A 90 2.54 -11.23 -20.10
C ASP A 90 2.34 -10.73 -18.67
N MET A 91 3.07 -9.67 -18.32
CA MET A 91 2.92 -9.05 -17.01
C MET A 91 1.63 -8.20 -16.99
N ILE A 92 0.83 -8.37 -15.93
CA ILE A 92 -0.31 -7.48 -15.68
C ILE A 92 0.27 -6.09 -15.34
N PRO A 93 -0.17 -5.01 -16.01
CA PRO A 93 0.22 -3.66 -15.65
C PRO A 93 -0.05 -3.37 -14.16
N GLU A 94 0.94 -2.82 -13.46
CA GLU A 94 0.85 -2.59 -12.01
C GLU A 94 -0.36 -1.72 -11.64
N ALA A 95 -0.66 -0.70 -12.45
CA ALA A 95 -1.81 0.18 -12.26
C ALA A 95 -3.14 -0.59 -12.23
N ILE A 96 -3.29 -1.61 -13.09
CA ILE A 96 -4.49 -2.45 -13.13
C ILE A 96 -4.55 -3.33 -11.87
N GLU A 97 -3.47 -4.04 -11.56
CA GLU A 97 -3.43 -4.93 -10.38
C GLU A 97 -3.70 -4.16 -9.08
N LYS A 98 -3.11 -2.97 -8.92
CA LYS A 98 -3.31 -2.10 -7.76
C LYS A 98 -4.72 -1.54 -7.71
N LYS A 99 -5.31 -1.16 -8.85
CA LYS A 99 -6.72 -0.72 -8.94
C LYS A 99 -7.65 -1.85 -8.49
N THR A 100 -7.48 -3.06 -9.04
CA THR A 100 -8.32 -4.22 -8.71
C THR A 100 -8.21 -4.58 -7.23
N LYS A 101 -7.00 -4.65 -6.66
CA LYS A 101 -6.82 -4.96 -5.23
C LYS A 101 -7.47 -3.93 -4.30
N ARG A 102 -7.41 -2.64 -4.65
CA ARG A 102 -8.03 -1.56 -3.86
C ARG A 102 -9.55 -1.53 -3.97
N ALA A 103 -10.09 -2.04 -5.07
CA ALA A 103 -11.53 -2.09 -5.30
C ALA A 103 -12.21 -3.30 -4.63
N LEU A 104 -11.43 -4.23 -4.05
CA LEU A 104 -11.99 -5.38 -3.35
C LEU A 104 -12.85 -4.94 -2.16
N PRO A 105 -13.97 -5.65 -1.90
CA PRO A 105 -14.82 -5.36 -0.75
C PRO A 105 -14.08 -5.58 0.57
N GLU A 106 -14.58 -4.96 1.63
CA GLU A 106 -14.13 -5.25 2.98
C GLU A 106 -14.30 -6.75 3.30
N GLY A 107 -13.27 -7.36 3.89
CA GLY A 107 -13.23 -8.80 4.15
C GLY A 107 -12.87 -9.67 2.94
N GLY A 108 -12.73 -9.08 1.75
CA GLY A 108 -12.21 -9.75 0.56
C GLY A 108 -10.74 -10.15 0.74
N PHE A 109 -10.44 -11.41 0.49
CA PHE A 109 -9.12 -11.98 0.74
C PHE A 109 -8.51 -12.59 -0.52
N VAL A 110 -7.30 -12.13 -0.86
CA VAL A 110 -6.45 -12.73 -1.90
C VAL A 110 -5.35 -13.52 -1.20
N ARG A 111 -5.52 -14.84 -1.21
CA ARG A 111 -4.65 -15.81 -0.56
C ARG A 111 -3.33 -15.97 -1.33
N PRO A 112 -2.17 -15.91 -0.66
CA PRO A 112 -0.90 -16.30 -1.26
C PRO A 112 -0.92 -17.76 -1.72
N ASP A 113 -0.28 -18.09 -2.85
CA ASP A 113 -0.39 -19.42 -3.45
C ASP A 113 0.21 -20.55 -2.59
N TRP A 114 1.10 -20.24 -1.65
CA TRP A 114 1.70 -21.20 -0.72
C TRP A 114 0.80 -21.55 0.48
N MET A 115 -0.23 -20.74 0.74
CA MET A 115 -1.08 -20.89 1.93
C MET A 115 -2.23 -21.85 1.61
N GLU A 116 -2.46 -22.86 2.44
CA GLU A 116 -3.53 -23.84 2.20
C GLU A 116 -4.95 -23.24 2.30
N PRO A 117 -5.93 -23.68 1.48
CA PRO A 117 -7.26 -23.08 1.46
C PRO A 117 -8.02 -23.24 2.78
N GLU A 118 -7.94 -24.40 3.41
CA GLU A 118 -8.74 -24.79 4.57
C GLU A 118 -8.37 -23.97 5.82
N ALA A 119 -7.11 -23.55 5.92
CA ALA A 119 -6.57 -22.80 7.04
C ALA A 119 -6.17 -21.36 6.65
N ALA A 120 -6.66 -20.84 5.52
CA ALA A 120 -6.13 -19.61 4.97
C ALA A 120 -6.36 -18.40 5.88
N ARG A 121 -7.57 -18.25 6.42
CA ARG A 121 -7.89 -17.15 7.33
C ARG A 121 -7.14 -17.25 8.65
N SER A 122 -7.10 -18.43 9.27
CA SER A 122 -6.37 -18.62 10.53
C SER A 122 -4.87 -18.39 10.35
N SER A 123 -4.29 -18.87 9.25
CA SER A 123 -2.89 -18.63 8.89
C SER A 123 -2.61 -17.15 8.66
N GLN A 124 -3.48 -16.47 7.92
CA GLN A 124 -3.35 -15.03 7.68
C GLN A 124 -3.44 -14.23 8.98
N THR A 125 -4.41 -14.55 9.84
CA THR A 125 -4.55 -13.91 11.17
C THR A 125 -3.29 -14.13 12.00
N ALA A 126 -2.80 -15.37 12.10
CA ALA A 126 -1.59 -15.69 12.86
C ALA A 126 -0.36 -14.93 12.35
N ILE A 127 -0.23 -14.76 11.03
CA ILE A 127 0.87 -13.98 10.43
C ILE A 127 0.74 -12.49 10.76
N VAL A 128 -0.47 -11.93 10.69
CA VAL A 128 -0.73 -10.52 11.01
C VAL A 128 -0.48 -10.24 12.49
N GLU A 129 -0.88 -11.15 13.37
CA GLU A 129 -0.60 -11.09 14.81
C GLU A 129 0.89 -11.17 15.09
N ALA A 130 1.61 -12.13 14.48
CA ALA A 130 3.06 -12.24 14.61
C ALA A 130 3.78 -10.98 14.09
N ALA A 131 3.37 -10.45 12.94
CA ALA A 131 3.94 -9.22 12.38
C ALA A 131 3.67 -8.01 13.27
N SER A 132 2.48 -7.92 13.87
CA SER A 132 2.13 -6.85 14.81
C SER A 132 2.98 -6.93 16.08
N LEU A 133 3.15 -8.13 16.64
CA LEU A 133 4.02 -8.35 17.79
C LEU A 133 5.48 -7.93 17.51
N LEU A 134 6.02 -8.28 16.34
CA LEU A 134 7.36 -7.88 15.93
C LEU A 134 7.49 -6.36 15.78
N ARG A 135 6.48 -5.69 15.22
CA ARG A 135 6.45 -4.23 15.13
C ARG A 135 6.42 -3.59 16.52
N ASP A 136 5.57 -4.07 17.40
CA ASP A 136 5.42 -3.49 18.74
C ASP A 136 6.75 -3.63 19.53
N ARG A 137 7.42 -4.78 19.41
CA ARG A 137 8.77 -4.97 19.99
C ARG A 137 9.84 -4.07 19.39
N LEU A 138 9.79 -3.84 18.07
CA LEU A 138 10.68 -2.90 17.41
C LEU A 138 10.47 -1.47 17.95
N ASP A 139 9.21 -1.05 18.11
CA ASP A 139 8.87 0.28 18.58
C ASP A 139 9.28 0.50 20.05
N GLU A 140 9.14 -0.53 20.90
CA GLU A 140 9.67 -0.54 22.27
C GLU A 140 11.19 -0.33 22.30
N LEU A 141 11.94 -1.17 21.57
CA LEU A 141 13.42 -1.08 21.51
C LEU A 141 13.88 0.26 20.95
N HIS A 142 13.22 0.74 19.91
CA HIS A 142 13.48 2.06 19.35
C HIS A 142 13.26 3.17 20.40
N GLY A 143 12.18 3.10 21.18
CA GLY A 143 11.90 4.03 22.27
C GLY A 143 12.97 4.02 23.35
N GLU A 144 13.42 2.83 23.77
CA GLU A 144 14.48 2.67 24.78
C GLU A 144 15.81 3.25 24.32
N ILE A 145 16.23 2.99 23.08
CA ILE A 145 17.50 3.51 22.53
C ILE A 145 17.44 5.03 22.37
N CYS A 146 16.33 5.58 21.88
CA CYS A 146 16.16 7.03 21.77
C CYS A 146 16.12 7.72 23.15
N ALA A 147 15.62 7.06 24.19
CA ALA A 147 15.68 7.58 25.56
C ALA A 147 17.12 7.61 26.11
N LEU A 148 17.93 6.58 25.81
CA LEU A 148 19.35 6.52 26.19
C LEU A 148 20.21 7.49 25.38
N HIS A 149 19.82 7.78 24.14
CA HIS A 149 20.52 8.68 23.23
C HIS A 149 19.59 9.79 22.70
N PRO A 150 19.27 10.82 23.51
CA PRO A 150 18.30 11.85 23.14
C PRO A 150 18.66 12.67 21.88
N ASN A 151 19.94 12.67 21.52
CA ASN A 151 20.46 13.37 20.34
C ASN A 151 20.48 12.49 19.08
N ALA A 152 20.16 11.20 19.20
CA ALA A 152 20.11 10.31 18.05
C ALA A 152 18.83 10.58 17.24
N SER A 153 18.95 10.54 15.92
CA SER A 153 17.79 10.65 15.04
C SER A 153 16.95 9.37 15.12
N SER A 154 15.69 9.52 15.54
CA SER A 154 14.69 8.44 15.65
C SER A 154 14.62 7.57 14.40
N TRP A 155 14.58 8.19 13.22
CA TRP A 155 14.56 7.46 11.95
C TRP A 155 15.82 6.60 11.75
N HIS A 156 17.00 7.17 11.98
CA HIS A 156 18.26 6.43 11.81
C HIS A 156 18.40 5.28 12.81
N VAL A 157 17.93 5.45 14.04
CA VAL A 157 17.90 4.38 15.04
C VAL A 157 16.98 3.25 14.57
N ARG A 158 15.78 3.59 14.10
CA ARG A 158 14.82 2.60 13.60
C ARG A 158 15.33 1.85 12.37
N ASP A 159 15.90 2.58 11.40
CA ASP A 159 16.48 2.01 10.19
C ASP A 159 17.68 1.10 10.51
N ALA A 160 18.55 1.53 11.43
CA ALA A 160 19.66 0.71 11.89
C ALA A 160 19.17 -0.62 12.48
N ILE A 161 18.18 -0.60 13.39
CA ILE A 161 17.61 -1.83 13.97
C ILE A 161 17.02 -2.72 12.87
N LEU A 162 16.22 -2.16 11.97
CA LEU A 162 15.60 -2.90 10.86
C LEU A 162 16.63 -3.51 9.91
N SER A 163 17.71 -2.79 9.61
CA SER A 163 18.79 -3.26 8.74
C SER A 163 19.54 -4.46 9.36
N MET A 164 19.66 -4.51 10.68
CA MET A 164 20.26 -5.67 11.37
C MET A 164 19.35 -6.90 11.30
N VAL A 165 18.03 -6.70 11.30
CA VAL A 165 17.04 -7.79 11.29
C VAL A 165 16.73 -8.27 9.87
N THR A 166 16.78 -7.40 8.88
CA THR A 166 16.38 -7.69 7.47
C THR A 166 17.54 -7.65 6.49
N GLY A 167 18.76 -7.45 6.98
CA GLY A 167 19.98 -7.28 6.20
C GLY A 167 20.24 -8.38 5.18
N SER A 168 20.92 -8.00 4.10
CA SER A 168 21.07 -8.79 2.87
C SER A 168 22.21 -9.81 2.90
N HIS A 169 22.77 -10.13 4.08
CA HIS A 169 23.88 -11.07 4.16
C HIS A 169 23.43 -12.45 3.65
N PRO A 170 24.20 -13.12 2.77
CA PRO A 170 23.78 -14.37 2.11
C PRO A 170 23.57 -15.54 3.07
N ALA A 171 24.18 -15.50 4.26
CA ALA A 171 23.96 -16.46 5.35
C ALA A 171 22.86 -16.03 6.36
N GLY A 172 22.16 -14.93 6.07
CA GLY A 172 21.09 -14.38 6.88
C GLY A 172 21.52 -13.26 7.85
N PRO A 173 20.55 -12.48 8.33
CA PRO A 173 20.76 -11.29 9.19
C PRO A 173 21.45 -11.61 10.53
N ILE A 174 21.24 -12.82 11.07
CA ILE A 174 21.85 -13.28 12.33
C ILE A 174 23.39 -13.31 12.23
N VAL A 175 23.92 -13.72 11.07
CA VAL A 175 25.38 -13.81 10.85
C VAL A 175 26.00 -12.43 10.75
N GLN A 176 25.31 -11.48 10.11
CA GLN A 176 25.74 -10.08 10.04
C GLN A 176 25.79 -9.44 11.44
N GLY A 177 24.73 -9.64 12.24
CA GLY A 177 24.70 -9.13 13.62
C GLY A 177 25.85 -9.68 14.46
N GLN A 178 26.13 -10.98 14.37
CA GLN A 178 27.24 -11.59 15.11
C GLN A 178 28.62 -11.05 14.67
N GLN A 179 28.85 -10.89 13.37
CA GLN A 179 30.09 -10.31 12.86
C GLN A 179 30.32 -8.88 13.37
N MET A 180 29.25 -8.08 13.43
CA MET A 180 29.32 -6.72 13.97
C MET A 180 29.62 -6.71 15.47
N LEU A 181 29.00 -7.60 16.26
CA LEU A 181 29.33 -7.76 17.68
C LEU A 181 30.80 -8.15 17.89
N ASP A 182 31.30 -9.10 17.11
CA ASP A 182 32.69 -9.56 17.18
C ASP A 182 33.67 -8.43 16.79
N ALA A 183 33.29 -7.60 15.81
CA ALA A 183 34.08 -6.44 15.40
C ALA A 183 34.11 -5.35 16.49
N VAL A 184 32.96 -5.04 17.10
CA VAL A 184 32.87 -4.07 18.21
C VAL A 184 33.73 -4.53 19.38
N LYS A 185 33.61 -5.80 19.81
CA LYS A 185 34.42 -6.36 20.90
C LYS A 185 35.93 -6.23 20.64
N LYS A 186 36.38 -6.55 19.43
CA LYS A 186 37.79 -6.39 19.03
C LYS A 186 38.26 -4.94 19.03
N MET A 187 37.36 -3.99 18.77
CA MET A 187 37.68 -2.56 18.82
C MET A 187 37.75 -2.03 20.25
N GLU A 188 36.83 -2.46 21.12
CA GLU A 188 36.85 -2.13 22.56
C GLU A 188 38.13 -2.61 23.24
N GLU A 189 38.64 -3.78 22.86
CA GLU A 189 39.93 -4.30 23.34
C GLU A 189 41.13 -3.46 22.89
N ARG A 190 41.00 -2.69 21.80
CA ARG A 190 42.10 -1.92 21.17
C ARG A 190 42.08 -0.44 21.48
N VAL A 191 40.91 0.13 21.80
CA VAL A 191 40.73 1.57 22.01
C VAL A 191 39.99 1.80 23.32
N PRO A 192 40.58 2.53 24.29
CA PRO A 192 39.88 2.91 25.50
C PRO A 192 38.63 3.71 25.14
N GLN A 193 37.47 3.21 25.56
CA GLN A 193 36.21 3.92 25.36
C GLN A 193 36.21 5.19 26.22
N ARG A 194 35.86 6.34 25.63
CA ARG A 194 35.60 7.56 26.42
C ARG A 194 34.41 7.28 27.34
N SER A 195 34.54 7.62 28.60
CA SER A 195 33.40 7.57 29.52
C SER A 195 32.32 8.54 29.03
N GLN A 196 31.05 8.18 29.18
CA GLN A 196 29.90 9.00 28.77
C GLN A 196 29.94 10.44 29.33
N ALA A 197 30.76 10.70 30.35
CA ALA A 197 30.96 12.01 30.96
C ALA A 197 31.75 13.03 30.10
N GLU A 198 32.49 12.60 29.06
CA GLU A 198 33.36 13.47 28.25
C GLU A 198 32.80 13.80 26.84
N ALA A 199 31.54 13.46 26.56
CA ALA A 199 30.94 13.76 25.27
C ALA A 199 30.76 15.29 25.09
N PRO A 200 31.30 15.90 24.01
CA PRO A 200 31.08 17.32 23.75
C PRO A 200 29.58 17.61 23.56
N ALA A 201 29.16 18.81 24.01
CA ALA A 201 27.76 19.22 23.96
C ALA A 201 27.18 19.12 22.52
N PRO A 202 25.96 18.58 22.38
CA PRO A 202 25.40 18.22 21.08
C PRO A 202 25.09 19.43 20.21
N LYS A 203 25.37 19.34 18.91
CA LYS A 203 24.82 20.22 17.88
C LYS A 203 23.62 19.51 17.25
N ALA A 204 22.43 20.08 17.42
CA ALA A 204 21.24 19.60 16.73
C ALA A 204 21.33 19.94 15.24
N ASP A 205 21.15 18.94 14.37
CA ASP A 205 21.17 19.11 12.92
C ASP A 205 19.77 19.49 12.43
N HIS A 206 19.40 20.74 12.70
CA HIS A 206 18.09 21.29 12.40
C HIS A 206 17.74 21.32 10.90
N GLU A 207 18.73 21.19 10.02
CA GLU A 207 18.53 21.25 8.57
C GLU A 207 17.87 19.95 8.06
N TYR A 208 18.30 18.80 8.58
CA TYR A 208 17.76 17.49 8.17
C TYR A 208 16.40 17.15 8.79
N ASP A 209 16.16 17.56 10.04
CA ASP A 209 14.86 17.34 10.71
C ASP A 209 13.70 18.05 10.00
N SER A 210 13.98 19.12 9.24
CA SER A 210 12.98 19.88 8.49
C SER A 210 12.50 19.21 7.20
N LEU A 211 13.23 18.22 6.67
CA LEU A 211 12.94 17.53 5.41
C LEU A 211 12.12 16.25 5.58
N CYS A 212 11.83 15.85 6.82
CA CYS A 212 11.24 14.56 7.18
C CYS A 212 9.79 14.65 7.69
N PHE A 213 9.11 15.80 7.52
CA PHE A 213 7.68 15.98 7.79
C PHE A 213 6.85 15.95 6.50
#